data_AF-I7C6A5-F1
#
_entry.id   AF-I7C6A5-F1
#
_cell.length_a   1.000
_cell.length_b   1.000
_cell.length_c   1.000
_cell.angle_alpha   90.00
_cell.angle_beta   90.00
_cell.angle_gamma   90.00
#
_symmetry.space_group_name_H-M   'P 1'
#
loop_
_entity.id
_entity.type
_entity.pdbx_description
1 polymer ?
#
loop_
_entity_poly.entity_id
_entity_poly.type
_entity_poly.pdbx_seq_one_letter_code
_entity_poly.pdbx_strand_id
1 'polypeptide(L)'
;MAKPKKDDDAKVWTNVSANPVILSDGSTVAPGEATTEAQAALVPGSCWEEWRVLVPGSAEQSFAADQQIDELRQENAQLRQQLADAATAASSAATEHGEAVAKLNQEIEALKAQIKPAE
;
A
#
# COMPACT_ATOMS: atom_id res chain seq x y z
N MET A 1 38.58 -21.19 -37.52
CA MET A 1 37.67 -20.25 -36.85
C MET A 1 36.87 -21.02 -35.81
N ALA A 2 37.23 -20.90 -34.53
CA ALA A 2 36.44 -21.46 -33.44
C ALA A 2 35.18 -20.60 -33.27
N LYS A 3 34.00 -21.22 -33.29
CA LYS A 3 32.74 -20.52 -32.98
C LYS A 3 32.79 -20.08 -31.51
N PRO A 4 32.35 -18.84 -31.18
CA PRO A 4 32.22 -18.44 -29.78
C PRO A 4 31.17 -19.35 -29.12
N LYS A 5 31.53 -19.96 -27.98
CA LYS A 5 30.57 -20.65 -27.13
C LYS A 5 29.57 -19.60 -26.67
N LYS A 6 28.30 -19.85 -26.98
CA LYS A 6 27.16 -19.10 -26.48
C LYS A 6 27.29 -19.03 -24.97
N ASP A 7 27.38 -17.82 -24.43
CA ASP A 7 27.48 -17.57 -23.01
C ASP A 7 26.43 -18.41 -22.28
N ASP A 8 26.87 -19.21 -21.30
CA ASP A 8 25.97 -19.79 -20.32
C ASP A 8 25.27 -18.60 -19.67
N ASP A 9 23.95 -18.49 -19.89
CA ASP A 9 23.07 -17.63 -19.12
C ASP A 9 23.38 -17.87 -17.64
N ALA A 10 24.12 -16.95 -17.00
CA ALA A 10 24.46 -17.08 -15.59
C ALA A 10 23.14 -17.20 -14.82
N LYS A 11 22.82 -18.42 -14.41
CA LYS A 11 21.49 -18.78 -13.89
C LYS A 11 21.36 -18.19 -12.50
N VAL A 12 20.99 -16.91 -12.44
CA VAL A 12 20.61 -16.23 -11.20
C VAL A 12 19.29 -16.82 -10.70
N TRP A 13 19.16 -16.88 -9.39
CA TRP A 13 18.00 -17.40 -8.69
C TRP A 13 17.38 -16.31 -7.84
N THR A 14 16.07 -16.19 -7.86
CA THR A 14 15.34 -15.22 -7.04
C THR A 14 14.67 -15.90 -5.87
N ASN A 15 14.82 -15.29 -4.68
CA ASN A 15 14.07 -15.70 -3.49
C ASN A 15 12.63 -15.22 -3.59
N VAL A 16 11.70 -16.17 -3.75
CA VAL A 16 10.26 -15.88 -3.82
C VAL A 16 9.54 -16.08 -2.49
N SER A 17 10.29 -16.43 -1.42
CA SER A 17 9.72 -16.59 -0.09
C SER A 17 9.69 -15.29 0.71
N ALA A 18 8.85 -15.26 1.75
CA ALA A 18 8.75 -14.13 2.67
C ALA A 18 9.94 -14.01 3.65
N ASN A 19 10.84 -15.01 3.68
CA ASN A 19 11.97 -15.07 4.62
C ASN A 19 13.30 -15.05 3.85
N PRO A 20 14.38 -14.57 4.48
CA PRO A 20 15.72 -14.67 3.89
C PRO A 20 16.14 -16.14 3.76
N VAL A 21 16.73 -16.49 2.63
CA VAL A 21 17.31 -17.82 2.40
C VAL A 21 18.78 -17.79 2.80
N ILE A 22 19.19 -18.70 3.67
CA ILE A 22 20.59 -18.86 4.07
C ILE A 22 21.21 -19.97 3.22
N LEU A 23 22.25 -19.64 2.47
CA LEU A 23 22.98 -20.56 1.61
C LEU A 23 24.04 -21.34 2.40
N SER A 24 24.64 -22.34 1.77
CA SER A 24 25.60 -23.26 2.41
C SER A 24 26.89 -22.59 2.88
N ASP A 25 27.27 -21.45 2.30
CA ASP A 25 28.39 -20.62 2.72
C ASP A 25 28.04 -19.66 3.87
N GLY A 26 26.80 -19.68 4.36
CA GLY A 26 26.28 -18.78 5.38
C GLY A 26 25.84 -17.41 4.86
N SER A 27 25.98 -17.14 3.55
CA SER A 27 25.44 -15.92 2.94
C SER A 27 23.91 -15.98 2.85
N THR A 28 23.27 -14.82 2.71
CA THR A 28 21.81 -14.71 2.67
C THR A 28 21.31 -14.06 1.39
N VAL A 29 20.13 -14.48 0.93
CA VAL A 29 19.38 -13.87 -0.16
C VAL A 29 18.06 -13.36 0.42
N ALA A 30 17.83 -12.04 0.45
CA ALA A 30 16.63 -11.48 1.05
C ALA A 30 15.37 -11.77 0.19
N PRO A 31 14.16 -11.65 0.77
CA PRO A 31 12.92 -11.77 0.00
C PRO A 31 12.90 -10.87 -1.23
N GLY A 32 12.61 -11.43 -2.40
CA GLY A 32 12.58 -10.72 -3.66
C GLY A 32 13.95 -10.36 -4.25
N GLU A 33 15.07 -10.74 -3.61
CA GLU A 33 16.41 -10.53 -4.18
C GLU A 33 16.84 -11.69 -5.08
N ALA A 34 17.68 -11.36 -6.06
CA ALA A 34 18.40 -12.33 -6.86
C ALA A 34 19.76 -12.67 -6.23
N THR A 35 20.17 -13.94 -6.33
CA THR A 35 21.52 -14.37 -5.96
C THR A 35 22.57 -13.66 -6.80
N THR A 36 23.71 -13.35 -6.19
CA THR A 36 24.95 -13.07 -6.95
C THR A 36 25.43 -14.31 -7.71
N GLU A 37 26.37 -14.16 -8.65
CA GLU A 37 26.92 -15.29 -9.41
C GLU A 37 27.55 -16.36 -8.52
N ALA A 38 28.29 -15.94 -7.47
CA ALA A 38 28.88 -16.84 -6.49
C ALA A 38 27.81 -17.61 -5.68
N GLN A 39 26.74 -16.92 -5.30
CA GLN A 39 25.61 -17.52 -4.57
C GLN A 39 24.79 -18.45 -5.47
N ALA A 40 24.61 -18.11 -6.74
CA ALA A 40 23.89 -18.90 -7.72
C ALA A 40 24.51 -20.29 -7.90
N ALA A 41 25.84 -20.42 -7.78
CA ALA A 41 26.54 -21.70 -7.82
C ALA A 41 26.19 -22.63 -6.62
N LEU A 42 25.65 -22.08 -5.52
CA LEU A 42 25.28 -22.84 -4.32
C LEU A 42 23.83 -23.34 -4.34
N VAL A 43 23.01 -22.87 -5.29
CA VAL A 43 21.58 -23.18 -5.36
C VAL A 43 21.26 -24.51 -6.04
N PRO A 44 21.93 -24.93 -7.14
CA PRO A 44 21.64 -26.19 -7.82
C PRO A 44 21.73 -27.41 -6.88
N GLY A 45 20.66 -28.19 -6.82
CA GLY A 45 20.57 -29.38 -5.97
C GLY A 45 20.38 -29.08 -4.48
N SER A 46 20.18 -27.80 -4.11
CA SER A 46 19.80 -27.42 -2.74
C SER A 46 18.32 -27.74 -2.48
N CYS A 47 17.96 -27.94 -1.21
CA CYS A 47 16.57 -28.12 -0.80
C CYS A 47 15.71 -26.87 -1.11
N TRP A 48 16.32 -25.69 -1.24
CA TRP A 48 15.62 -24.46 -1.59
C TRP A 48 15.11 -24.46 -3.03
N GLU A 49 15.86 -25.05 -3.96
CA GLU A 49 15.42 -25.27 -5.35
C GLU A 49 14.26 -26.26 -5.40
N GLU A 50 14.39 -27.39 -4.70
CA GLU A 50 13.35 -28.43 -4.64
C GLU A 50 12.03 -27.87 -4.09
N TRP A 51 12.12 -27.06 -3.04
CA TRP A 51 10.96 -26.43 -2.40
C TRP A 51 10.46 -25.19 -3.14
N ARG A 52 11.05 -24.85 -4.30
CA ARG A 52 10.68 -23.69 -5.12
C ARG A 52 10.79 -22.36 -4.35
N VAL A 53 11.66 -22.29 -3.35
CA VAL A 53 11.94 -21.08 -2.57
C VAL A 53 12.90 -20.17 -3.34
N LEU A 54 13.91 -20.76 -3.96
CA LEU A 54 14.74 -20.09 -4.97
C LEU A 54 14.26 -20.57 -6.33
N VAL A 55 13.92 -19.64 -7.22
CA VAL A 55 13.43 -19.93 -8.58
C VAL A 55 14.37 -19.31 -9.62
N PRO A 56 14.69 -20.00 -10.74
CA PRO A 56 15.55 -19.42 -11.77
C PRO A 56 14.94 -18.15 -12.36
N GLY A 57 15.78 -17.13 -12.54
CA GLY A 57 15.38 -15.82 -13.05
C GLY A 57 15.89 -14.70 -12.14
N SER A 58 16.07 -13.52 -12.73
CA SER A 58 16.36 -12.30 -11.95
C SER A 58 15.12 -11.83 -11.20
N ALA A 59 15.32 -11.08 -10.13
CA ALA A 59 14.25 -10.38 -9.46
C ALA A 59 13.62 -9.37 -10.43
N GLU A 60 12.54 -9.76 -11.09
CA GLU A 60 11.77 -8.82 -11.89
C GLU A 60 10.99 -7.93 -10.91
N GLN A 61 11.54 -6.74 -10.62
CA GLN A 61 10.67 -5.61 -10.34
C GLN A 61 9.82 -5.42 -11.59
N SER A 62 8.61 -5.98 -11.59
CA SER A 62 7.71 -5.80 -12.71
C SER A 62 7.43 -4.30 -12.83
N PHE A 63 7.51 -3.75 -14.03
CA PHE A 63 7.13 -2.36 -14.32
C PHE A 63 5.68 -2.06 -13.87
N ALA A 64 4.87 -3.12 -13.74
CA ALA A 64 3.52 -3.06 -13.17
C ALA A 64 3.50 -2.68 -11.68
N ALA A 65 4.54 -3.00 -10.91
CA ALA A 65 4.58 -2.65 -9.48
C ALA A 65 4.69 -1.14 -9.27
N ASP A 66 5.50 -0.45 -10.08
CA ASP A 66 5.62 1.01 -10.03
C ASP A 66 4.34 1.70 -10.50
N GLN A 67 3.71 1.18 -11.57
CA GLN A 67 2.41 1.68 -12.02
C GLN A 67 1.32 1.49 -10.94
N GLN A 68 1.31 0.33 -10.26
CA GLN A 68 0.37 0.05 -9.19
C GLN A 68 0.60 0.95 -7.97
N ILE A 69 1.86 1.31 -7.67
CA ILE A 69 2.19 2.28 -6.62
C ILE A 69 1.64 3.67 -6.98
N ASP A 70 1.78 4.09 -8.23
CA ASP A 70 1.29 5.41 -8.66
C ASP A 70 -0.24 5.46 -8.69
N GLU A 71 -0.91 4.40 -9.12
CA GLU A 71 -2.37 4.24 -9.02
C GLU A 71 -2.85 4.33 -7.56
N LEU A 72 -2.19 3.61 -6.64
CA LEU A 72 -2.51 3.68 -5.20
C LEU A 72 -2.26 5.06 -4.59
N ARG A 73 -1.25 5.79 -5.07
CA ARG A 73 -0.99 7.18 -4.64
C ARG A 73 -2.09 8.12 -5.13
N GLN A 74 -2.52 7.96 -6.37
CA GLN A 74 -3.60 8.75 -6.95
C GLN A 74 -4.93 8.49 -6.23
N GLU A 75 -5.26 7.24 -5.97
CA GLU A 75 -6.45 6.86 -5.21
C GLU A 75 -6.41 7.46 -3.80
N ASN A 76 -5.27 7.37 -3.10
CA ASN A 76 -5.10 7.99 -1.78
C ASN A 76 -5.30 9.51 -1.81
N ALA A 77 -4.80 10.20 -2.83
CA ALA A 77 -4.99 11.65 -2.97
C ALA A 77 -6.47 11.99 -3.18
N GLN A 78 -7.18 11.23 -4.02
CA GLN A 78 -8.60 11.41 -4.26
C GLN A 78 -9.45 11.17 -3.01
N LEU A 79 -9.18 10.08 -2.28
CA LEU A 79 -9.87 9.78 -1.02
C LEU A 79 -9.65 10.85 0.04
N ARG A 80 -8.44 11.41 0.15
CA ARG A 80 -8.15 12.52 1.07
C ARG A 80 -8.92 13.79 0.71
N GLN A 81 -9.05 14.09 -0.58
CA GLN A 81 -9.86 15.23 -1.03
C GLN A 81 -11.34 15.02 -0.69
N GLN A 82 -11.90 13.85 -1.01
CA GLN A 82 -13.29 13.52 -0.68
C GLN A 82 -13.56 13.62 0.82
N LEU A 83 -12.61 13.19 1.65
CA LEU A 83 -12.72 13.30 3.11
C LEU A 83 -12.73 14.77 3.57
N ALA A 84 -11.88 15.62 2.99
CA ALA A 84 -11.86 17.05 3.30
C ALA A 84 -13.17 17.76 2.89
N ASP A 85 -13.70 17.42 1.72
CA ASP A 85 -14.97 17.96 1.22
C ASP A 85 -16.13 17.52 2.12
N ALA A 86 -16.16 16.24 2.50
CA ALA A 86 -17.18 15.70 3.41
C ALA A 86 -17.11 16.34 4.81
N ALA A 87 -15.91 16.57 5.34
CA ALA A 87 -15.72 17.24 6.63
C ALA A 87 -16.21 18.69 6.58
N THR A 88 -15.94 19.39 5.47
CA THR A 88 -16.42 20.77 5.26
C THR A 88 -17.94 20.81 5.19
N ALA A 89 -18.56 19.91 4.41
CA ALA A 89 -20.01 19.80 4.31
C ALA A 89 -20.67 19.50 5.67
N ALA A 90 -20.09 18.58 6.46
CA ALA A 90 -20.58 18.27 7.80
C ALA A 90 -20.47 19.48 8.75
N SER A 91 -19.38 20.24 8.68
CA SER A 91 -19.21 21.46 9.48
C SER A 91 -20.23 22.54 9.13
N SER A 92 -20.49 22.75 7.84
CA SER A 92 -21.51 23.70 7.37
C SER A 92 -22.90 23.29 7.85
N ALA A 93 -23.27 22.01 7.67
CA ALA A 93 -24.56 21.49 8.13
C ALA A 93 -24.74 21.61 9.65
N ALA A 94 -23.68 21.37 10.44
CA ALA A 94 -23.71 21.56 11.89
C ALA A 94 -23.94 23.02 12.28
N THR A 95 -23.34 23.96 11.53
CA THR A 95 -23.51 25.41 11.75
C THR A 95 -24.94 25.83 11.44
N GLU A 96 -25.46 25.46 10.27
CA GLU A 96 -26.85 25.76 9.86
C GLU A 96 -27.87 25.19 10.85
N HIS A 97 -27.66 23.95 11.31
CA HIS A 97 -28.52 23.33 12.31
C HIS A 97 -28.45 24.08 13.66
N GLY A 98 -27.27 24.50 14.08
CA GLY A 98 -27.08 25.30 15.30
C GLY A 98 -27.83 26.64 15.24
N GLU A 99 -27.74 27.35 14.11
CA GLU A 99 -28.46 28.60 13.89
C GLU A 99 -29.98 28.42 13.88
N ALA A 100 -30.48 27.35 13.23
CA ALA A 100 -31.90 27.02 13.21
C ALA A 100 -32.44 26.74 14.63
N VAL A 101 -31.69 25.98 15.44
CA VAL A 101 -32.05 25.71 16.84
C VAL A 101 -32.04 26.99 17.67
N ALA A 102 -31.05 27.87 17.49
CA ALA A 102 -30.99 29.15 18.19
C ALA A 102 -32.21 30.04 17.86
N LYS A 103 -32.62 30.09 16.60
CA LYS A 103 -33.80 30.83 16.16
C LYS A 103 -35.10 30.26 16.75
N LEU A 104 -35.28 28.94 16.71
CA LEU A 104 -36.44 28.27 17.31
C LEU A 104 -36.52 28.54 18.82
N ASN A 105 -35.38 28.51 19.53
CA ASN A 105 -35.35 28.84 20.96
C ASN A 105 -35.77 30.29 21.23
N GLN A 106 -35.32 31.25 20.40
CA GLN A 106 -35.77 32.64 20.52
C GLN A 106 -37.27 32.79 20.30
N GLU A 107 -37.83 32.11 19.29
CA GLU A 107 -39.27 32.12 19.01
C GLU A 107 -40.07 31.50 20.18
N ILE A 108 -39.60 30.40 20.77
CA ILE A 108 -40.21 29.79 21.95
C ILE A 108 -40.25 30.76 23.13
N GLU A 109 -39.14 31.44 23.43
CA GLU A 109 -39.09 32.41 24.54
C GLU A 109 -40.00 33.62 24.27
N ALA A 110 -40.04 34.11 23.02
CA ALA A 110 -40.95 35.18 22.62
C ALA A 110 -42.42 34.78 22.75
N LEU A 111 -42.78 33.55 22.39
CA LEU A 111 -44.13 33.02 22.57
C LEU A 111 -44.47 32.83 24.05
N LYS A 112 -43.56 32.29 24.88
CA LYS A 112 -43.76 32.18 26.33
C LYS A 112 -44.05 33.52 26.98
N ALA A 113 -43.33 34.58 26.57
CA ALA A 113 -43.55 35.93 27.10
C ALA A 113 -44.94 36.49 26.74
N GLN A 114 -45.51 36.09 25.60
CA GLN A 114 -46.87 36.47 25.18
C GLN A 114 -47.95 35.70 25.94
N ILE A 115 -47.67 34.47 26.38
CA ILE A 115 -48.58 33.62 27.16
C ILE A 115 -48.45 33.93 28.66
N LYS A 116 -48.31 35.22 29.04
CA LYS A 116 -48.29 35.62 30.45
C LYS A 116 -49.46 34.93 31.19
N PRO A 117 -49.23 34.22 32.31
CA PRO A 117 -50.33 33.60 33.03
C PRO A 117 -51.31 34.71 33.40
N ALA A 118 -52.58 34.51 33.03
CA ALA A 118 -53.67 35.31 33.53
C ALA A 118 -53.76 35.05 35.04
N GLU A 119 -53.11 35.90 35.83
CA GLU A 119 -53.44 36.13 37.24
C GLU A 119 -54.43 37.29 37.35
#